data_AF-A0A933K6P6-F1
#
_entry.id   AF-A0A933K6P6-F1
#
_cell.length_a   1.000
_cell.length_b   1.000
_cell.length_c   1.000
_cell.angle_alpha   90.00
_cell.angle_beta   90.00
_cell.angle_gamma   90.00
#
_symmetry.space_group_name_H-M   'P 1'
#
loop_
_entity.id
_entity.type
_entity.pdbx_description
1 polymer ?
#
loop_
_entity_poly.entity_id
_entity_poly.type
_entity_poly.pdbx_seq_one_letter_code
_entity_poly.pdbx_strand_id
1 'polypeptide(L)'
;MARLAPTTEALVLLLVFLSSLTPIEDSDVFLHMATGRVVLSGQIPSVDPFSHTIPGKEWLAHEWLAATALEVGYRVGGLGLLVWVKGLLAVLVILLVRTLCLQRGV
;
A
#
# COMPACT_ATOMS: atom_id res chain seq x y z
N MET A 1 19.25 -23.85 -11.27
CA MET A 1 17.93 -23.31 -11.65
C MET A 1 18.07 -22.44 -12.89
N ALA A 2 17.26 -22.67 -13.92
CA ALA A 2 17.31 -21.89 -15.15
C ALA A 2 16.73 -20.50 -14.89
N ARG A 3 17.46 -19.44 -15.24
CA ARG A 3 16.91 -18.08 -15.25
C ARG A 3 15.88 -17.99 -16.38
N LEU A 4 14.76 -17.32 -16.13
CA LEU A 4 13.81 -17.00 -17.19
C LEU A 4 14.48 -16.08 -18.22
N ALA A 5 14.05 -16.19 -19.48
CA ALA A 5 14.48 -15.23 -20.49
C ALA A 5 14.01 -13.82 -20.08
N PRO A 6 14.82 -12.76 -20.32
CA PRO A 6 14.45 -11.39 -19.93
C PRO A 6 13.09 -10.95 -20.45
N THR A 7 12.68 -11.45 -21.63
CA THR A 7 11.38 -11.20 -22.24
C THR A 7 10.23 -11.81 -21.45
N THR A 8 10.39 -13.05 -20.97
CA THR A 8 9.39 -13.71 -20.11
C THR A 8 9.26 -12.99 -18.78
N GLU A 9 10.36 -12.51 -18.21
CA GLU A 9 10.34 -11.75 -16.95
C GLU A 9 9.60 -10.42 -17.11
N ALA A 10 9.95 -9.65 -18.14
CA ALA A 10 9.26 -8.40 -18.44
C ALA A 10 7.76 -8.62 -18.67
N LEU A 11 7.39 -9.70 -19.36
CA LEU A 11 5.99 -10.05 -19.56
C LEU A 11 5.27 -10.37 -18.24
N VAL A 12 5.87 -11.18 -17.37
CA VAL A 12 5.29 -11.50 -16.05
C VAL A 12 5.10 -10.25 -15.21
N LEU A 13 6.11 -9.37 -15.16
CA LEU A 13 6.02 -8.12 -14.39
C LEU A 13 4.95 -7.18 -14.97
N LEU A 14 4.84 -7.09 -16.30
CA LEU A 14 3.78 -6.33 -16.95
C LEU A 14 2.39 -6.90 -16.62
N LEU A 15 2.23 -8.22 -16.66
CA LEU A 15 0.95 -8.86 -16.31
C LEU A 15 0.58 -8.62 -14.84
N VAL A 16 1.54 -8.74 -13.91
CA VAL A 16 1.33 -8.41 -12.49
C VAL A 16 0.90 -6.96 -12.31
N PHE A 17 1.56 -6.04 -13.02
CA PHE A 17 1.21 -4.63 -12.98
C PHE A 17 -0.23 -4.40 -13.45
N LEU A 18 -0.56 -4.88 -14.65
CA LEU A 18 -1.88 -4.70 -15.26
C LEU A 18 -3.00 -5.37 -14.46
N SER A 19 -2.77 -6.57 -13.92
CA SER A 19 -3.75 -7.26 -13.07
C SER A 19 -3.99 -6.55 -11.74
N SER A 20 -3.05 -5.70 -11.32
CA SER A 20 -3.15 -4.92 -10.08
C SER A 20 -3.90 -3.59 -10.27
N LEU A 21 -4.17 -3.17 -11.51
CA LEU A 21 -4.89 -1.92 -11.82
C LEU A 21 -6.41 -2.05 -11.65
N THR A 22 -6.82 -2.63 -10.52
CA THR A 22 -8.22 -2.76 -10.12
C THR A 22 -8.61 -1.66 -9.12
N PRO A 23 -9.90 -1.32 -9.01
CA PRO A 23 -10.40 -0.45 -7.95
C PRO A 23 -9.94 -0.90 -6.56
N ILE A 24 -9.88 0.04 -5.62
CA ILE A 24 -9.62 -0.28 -4.22
C ILE A 24 -10.92 -0.79 -3.62
N GLU A 25 -10.94 -2.06 -3.20
CA GLU A 25 -12.12 -2.72 -2.61
C GLU A 25 -12.08 -2.77 -1.08
N ASP A 26 -10.96 -2.35 -0.49
CA ASP A 26 -10.79 -2.31 0.97
C ASP A 26 -11.72 -1.25 1.58
N SER A 27 -12.61 -1.68 2.49
CA SER A 27 -13.51 -0.80 3.22
C SER A 27 -12.78 0.18 4.12
N ASP A 28 -11.58 -0.18 4.58
CA ASP A 28 -10.84 0.55 5.59
C ASP A 28 -9.92 1.61 4.97
N VAL A 29 -9.83 1.69 3.64
CA VAL A 29 -9.03 2.72 2.93
C VAL A 29 -9.39 4.13 3.37
N PHE A 30 -10.68 4.40 3.62
CA PHE A 30 -11.15 5.71 4.09
C PHE A 30 -10.77 5.98 5.54
N LEU A 31 -10.73 4.94 6.38
CA LEU A 31 -10.24 5.03 7.75
C LEU A 31 -8.75 5.35 7.77
N HIS A 32 -7.95 4.69 6.93
CA HIS A 32 -6.53 5.00 6.78
C HIS A 32 -6.30 6.43 6.28
N MET A 33 -7.05 6.89 5.27
CA MET A 33 -6.95 8.28 4.81
C MET A 33 -7.35 9.28 5.91
N ALA A 34 -8.42 8.99 6.67
CA ALA A 34 -8.82 9.83 7.80
C ALA A 34 -7.76 9.89 8.90
N THR A 35 -7.14 8.75 9.21
CA THR A 35 -6.01 8.65 10.14
C THR A 35 -4.83 9.48 9.64
N GLY A 36 -4.49 9.38 8.35
CA GLY A 36 -3.45 10.17 7.71
C GLY A 36 -3.73 11.68 7.80
N ARG A 37 -4.99 12.11 7.67
CA ARG A 37 -5.36 13.53 7.86
C ARG A 37 -5.08 14.02 9.28
N VAL A 38 -5.39 13.22 10.29
CA VAL A 38 -5.10 13.55 11.70
C VAL A 38 -3.59 13.65 11.94
N VAL A 39 -2.81 12.72 11.38
CA VAL A 39 -1.35 12.79 11.48
C VAL A 39 -0.80 14.04 10.81
N LEU A 40 -1.28 14.37 9.61
CA LEU A 40 -0.87 15.57 8.88
C LEU A 40 -1.28 16.87 9.59
N SER A 41 -2.26 16.85 10.51
CA SER A 41 -2.59 18.00 11.35
C SER A 41 -1.67 18.14 12.57
N GLY A 42 -0.70 17.24 12.76
CA GLY A 42 0.40 17.39 13.70
C GLY A 42 0.39 16.42 14.89
N GLN A 43 -0.47 15.40 14.91
CA GLN A 43 -0.57 14.46 16.02
C GLN A 43 -0.81 13.03 15.55
N ILE A 44 -0.07 12.07 16.10
CA ILE A 44 -0.39 10.65 15.95
C ILE A 44 -1.49 10.33 16.97
N PRO A 45 -2.67 9.82 16.55
CA PRO A 45 -3.78 9.57 17.47
C PRO A 45 -3.42 8.45 18.45
N SER A 46 -3.60 8.72 19.75
CA SER A 46 -3.47 7.76 20.85
C SER A 46 -4.83 7.25 21.35
N VAL A 47 -5.92 7.85 20.90
CA VAL A 47 -7.30 7.47 21.16
C VAL A 47 -8.04 7.35 19.84
N ASP A 48 -9.02 6.46 19.76
CA ASP A 48 -9.84 6.25 18.56
C ASP A 48 -10.86 7.40 18.40
N PRO A 49 -10.71 8.26 17.37
CA PRO A 49 -11.67 9.33 17.10
C PRO A 49 -12.79 8.90 16.15
N PHE A 50 -12.74 7.69 15.59
CA PHE A 50 -13.60 7.21 14.51
C PHE A 50 -14.67 6.22 15.01
N SER A 51 -14.41 5.51 16.10
CA SER A 51 -15.38 4.57 16.69
C SER A 51 -16.62 5.28 17.24
N HIS A 52 -17.78 4.92 16.69
CA HIS A 52 -19.08 5.42 17.14
C HIS A 52 -19.58 4.73 18.42
N THR A 53 -19.22 3.45 18.63
CA THR A 53 -19.77 2.65 19.74
C THR A 53 -18.91 2.71 21.01
N ILE A 54 -17.61 2.99 20.88
CA ILE A 54 -16.68 3.07 22.02
C ILE A 54 -15.75 4.28 21.83
N PRO A 55 -16.29 5.52 21.93
CA PRO A 55 -15.50 6.72 21.71
C PRO A 55 -14.41 6.89 22.78
N GLY A 56 -13.24 7.40 22.37
CA GLY A 56 -12.16 7.76 23.29
C GLY A 56 -11.39 6.57 23.87
N LYS A 57 -11.62 5.35 23.38
CA LYS A 57 -10.78 4.19 23.74
C LYS A 57 -9.37 4.41 23.24
N GLU A 58 -8.38 3.99 24.02
CA GLU A 58 -6.99 3.97 23.57
C GLU A 58 -6.85 3.17 22.27
N TRP A 59 -6.15 3.76 21.31
CA TRP A 59 -5.90 3.15 20.02
C TRP A 59 -4.45 3.37 19.63
N LEU A 60 -3.75 2.26 19.41
CA LEU A 60 -2.43 2.29 18.81
C LEU A 60 -2.58 2.36 17.29
N ALA A 61 -2.48 3.57 16.75
CA ALA A 61 -2.40 3.81 15.31
C ALA A 61 -1.05 3.34 14.75
N HIS A 62 -0.74 2.04 14.86
CA HIS A 62 0.53 1.43 14.46
C HIS A 62 0.85 1.62 12.96
N GLU A 63 -0.16 1.83 12.12
CA GLU A 63 -0.02 2.08 10.67
C GLU A 63 -0.08 3.57 10.31
N TRP A 64 0.11 4.48 11.28
CA TRP A 64 0.00 5.93 11.06
C TRP A 64 0.85 6.44 9.89
N LEU A 65 2.05 5.89 9.67
CA LEU A 65 2.93 6.31 8.59
C LEU A 65 2.40 5.88 7.22
N ALA A 66 1.88 4.66 7.11
CA ALA A 66 1.25 4.16 5.88
C ALA A 66 -0.04 4.93 5.58
N ALA A 67 -0.87 5.16 6.60
CA ALA A 67 -2.06 6.01 6.53
C ALA A 67 -1.72 7.45 6.06
N THR A 68 -0.63 8.02 6.56
CA THR A 68 -0.14 9.35 6.14
C THR A 68 0.29 9.34 4.68
N ALA A 69 1.07 8.34 4.25
CA ALA A 69 1.49 8.20 2.85
C ALA A 69 0.28 8.03 1.91
N LEU A 70 -0.74 7.27 2.33
CA LEU A 70 -1.98 7.08 1.60
C LEU A 70 -2.74 8.40 1.40
N GLU A 71 -2.92 9.18 2.47
CA GLU A 71 -3.57 10.51 2.40
C GLU A 71 -2.75 11.49 1.55
N VAL A 72 -1.42 11.50 1.64
CA VAL A 72 -0.56 12.34 0.78
C VAL A 72 -0.71 11.93 -0.69
N GLY A 73 -0.66 10.64 -0.99
CA GLY A 73 -0.87 10.13 -2.36
C GLY A 73 -2.25 10.51 -2.90
N TYR A 74 -3.29 10.39 -2.07
CA TYR A 74 -4.63 10.82 -2.43
C TYR A 74 -4.69 12.33 -2.72
N ARG A 75 -4.05 13.18 -1.93
CA ARG A 75 -3.99 14.64 -2.20
C ARG A 75 -3.26 15.00 -3.49
N VAL A 76 -2.26 14.21 -3.88
CA VAL A 76 -1.45 14.46 -5.08
C VAL A 76 -2.16 14.03 -6.36
N GLY A 77 -2.83 12.88 -6.37
CA GLY A 77 -3.38 12.31 -7.61
C GLY A 77 -4.66 11.49 -7.44
N GLY A 78 -5.35 11.63 -6.31
CA GLY A 78 -6.60 10.95 -6.01
C GLY A 78 -6.46 9.42 -5.93
N LEU A 79 -7.61 8.74 -5.98
CA LEU A 79 -7.67 7.27 -5.97
C LEU A 79 -6.93 6.65 -7.17
N GLY A 80 -6.91 7.34 -8.31
CA GLY A 80 -6.18 6.90 -9.51
C GLY A 80 -4.71 6.68 -9.20
N LEU A 81 -4.02 7.67 -8.64
CA LEU A 81 -2.60 7.54 -8.27
C LEU A 81 -2.37 6.39 -7.28
N LEU A 82 -3.27 6.20 -6.31
CA LEU A 82 -3.16 5.09 -5.36
C LEU A 82 -3.24 3.72 -6.03
N VAL A 83 -4.09 3.55 -7.05
CA VAL A 83 -4.16 2.32 -7.85
C VAL A 83 -2.85 2.09 -8.62
N TRP A 84 -2.27 3.14 -9.21
CA TRP A 84 -0.97 3.04 -9.87
C TRP A 84 0.15 2.65 -8.90
N VAL A 85 0.21 3.28 -7.72
CA VAL A 85 1.19 2.97 -6.67
C VAL A 85 1.03 1.52 -6.19
N LYS A 86 -0.20 1.05 -5.97
CA LYS A 86 -0.49 -0.37 -5.66
C LYS A 86 0.11 -1.31 -6.71
N GLY A 87 -0.10 -1.02 -7.99
CA GLY A 87 0.47 -1.81 -9.09
C GLY A 87 1.99 -1.82 -9.09
N LEU A 88 2.63 -0.67 -8.87
CA LEU A 88 4.10 -0.57 -8.78
C LEU A 88 4.66 -1.33 -7.57
N LEU A 89 3.97 -1.27 -6.43
CA LEU A 89 4.37 -2.03 -5.23
C LEU A 89 4.25 -3.55 -5.46
N ALA A 90 3.20 -4.02 -6.16
CA ALA A 90 3.08 -5.43 -6.51
C ALA A 90 4.27 -5.91 -7.37
N VAL A 91 4.66 -5.13 -8.38
CA VAL A 91 5.85 -5.41 -9.21
C VAL A 91 7.12 -5.43 -8.35
N LEU A 92 7.28 -4.45 -7.47
CA LEU A 92 8.46 -4.34 -6.59
C LEU A 92 8.58 -5.55 -5.66
N VAL A 93 7.47 -6.02 -5.07
CA VAL A 93 7.45 -7.22 -4.22
C VAL A 93 7.87 -8.46 -5.01
N ILE A 94 7.34 -8.66 -6.22
CA ILE A 94 7.74 -9.80 -7.06
C ILE A 94 9.23 -9.74 -7.42
N LEU A 95 9.73 -8.56 -7.79
CA LEU A 95 11.16 -8.36 -8.07
C LEU A 95 12.04 -8.65 -6.85
N LEU A 96 11.63 -8.18 -5.67
CA LEU A 96 12.34 -8.41 -4.42
C LEU A 96 12.39 -9.91 -4.10
N VAL A 97 11.24 -10.60 -4.11
CA VAL A 97 11.14 -12.04 -3.85
C VAL A 97 12.02 -12.81 -4.82
N ARG A 98 11.93 -12.51 -6.13
CA ARG A 98 12.79 -13.14 -7.14
C ARG A 98 14.27 -12.95 -6.83
N THR A 99 14.67 -11.73 -6.50
CA THR A 99 16.08 -11.40 -6.22
C THR A 99 16.58 -12.18 -5.00
N LEU A 100 15.76 -12.28 -3.97
CA LEU A 100 16.07 -13.04 -2.76
C LEU A 100 16.15 -14.55 -3.01
N CYS A 101 15.27 -15.12 -3.85
CA CYS A 101 15.36 -16.53 -4.24
C CYS A 101 16.68 -16.82 -4.99
N LEU A 102 17.00 -15.99 -5.98
CA LEU A 102 18.25 -16.12 -6.74
C LEU A 102 19.50 -15.97 -5.87
N GLN A 103 19.46 -15.11 -4.85
CA GLN A 103 20.55 -14.97 -3.87
C GLN A 103 20.70 -16.19 -2.97
N ARG A 104 19.60 -16.90 -2.66
CA ARG A 104 19.58 -18.09 -1.82
C ARG A 104 19.79 -19.40 -2.58
N GLY A 105 19.94 -19.33 -3.91
CA GLY A 105 20.09 -20.53 -4.76
C GLY A 105 18.82 -21.38 -4.84
N VAL A 106 17.66 -20.77 -4.54
CA VAL A 106 16.30 -21.35 -4.68
C VAL A 106 15.65 -20.83 -5.97
#